data_AF-A0A831S909-F1
#
_entry.id   AF-A0A831S909-F1
#
_cell.length_a   1.000
_cell.length_b   1.000
_cell.length_c   1.000
_cell.angle_alpha   90.00
_cell.angle_beta   90.00
_cell.angle_gamma   90.00
#
_symmetry.space_group_name_H-M   'P 1'
#
loop_
_entity.id
_entity.type
_entity.pdbx_description
1 polymer ?
#
loop_
_entity_poly.entity_id
_entity_poly.type
_entity_poly.pdbx_seq_one_letter_code
_entity_poly.pdbx_strand_id
1 'polypeptide(L)' 'FKMPNDDVFVVSSVEESVKEAKRIGYPVSISSAFGLGWDNTLVVKNERELRIYFNQTLKESPVGEVGIMKVHRHTGV' A
#
# COMPACT_ATOMS: atom_id res chain seq x y z
N PHE A 1 -7.53 0.32 -18.63
CA PHE A 1 -7.68 -0.43 -17.38
C PHE A 1 -7.66 0.59 -16.23
N LYS A 2 -8.79 1.27 -15.97
CA LYS A 2 -8.90 2.19 -14.83
C LYS A 2 -9.43 1.36 -13.67
N MET A 3 -8.64 1.23 -12.60
CA MET A 3 -9.06 0.47 -11.43
C MET A 3 -10.28 1.18 -10.81
N PRO A 4 -11.38 0.47 -10.50
CA PRO A 4 -12.67 1.08 -10.21
C PRO A 4 -12.81 1.76 -8.83
N ASN A 5 -11.74 1.89 -8.04
CA ASN A 5 -11.75 2.60 -6.76
C ASN A 5 -10.52 3.52 -6.67
N ASP A 6 -10.73 4.84 -6.66
CA ASP A 6 -9.72 5.91 -6.70
C ASP A 6 -8.79 6.01 -5.45
N ASP A 7 -8.70 4.96 -4.62
CA ASP A 7 -7.96 5.00 -3.34
C ASP A 7 -6.60 4.27 -3.37
N VAL A 8 -6.08 3.90 -4.55
CA VAL A 8 -4.76 3.26 -4.69
C VAL A 8 -3.74 4.27 -5.24
N PHE A 9 -2.72 4.58 -4.44
CA PHE A 9 -1.59 5.42 -4.82
C PHE A 9 -0.37 4.53 -5.05
N VAL A 10 0.32 4.69 -6.18
CA VAL A 10 1.56 3.96 -6.47
C VAL A 10 2.73 4.86 -6.16
N VAL A 11 3.66 4.37 -5.35
CA VAL A 11 4.81 5.14 -4.84
C VAL A 11 6.06 4.27 -4.89
N SER A 12 7.23 4.89 -5.05
CA SER A 12 8.52 4.19 -5.18
C SER A 12 9.50 4.50 -4.05
N SER A 13 9.10 5.32 -3.08
CA SER A 13 9.92 5.69 -1.94
C SER A 13 9.17 5.62 -0.62
N VAL A 14 9.92 5.38 0.47
CA VAL A 14 9.38 5.35 1.83
C VAL A 14 8.79 6.71 2.22
N GLU A 15 9.43 7.80 1.81
CA GLU A 15 9.01 9.14 2.19
C GLU A 15 7.68 9.53 1.53
N GLU A 16 7.51 9.14 0.27
CA GLU A 16 6.25 9.31 -0.44
C GLU A 16 5.15 8.42 0.15
N SER A 17 5.46 7.17 0.50
CA SER A 17 4.49 6.27 1.14
C SER A 17 4.02 6.78 2.50
N VAL A 18 4.93 7.33 3.31
CA VAL A 18 4.60 7.95 4.61
C VAL A 18 3.72 9.19 4.42
N LYS A 19 4.02 10.02 3.43
CA LYS A 19 3.20 11.20 3.11
C LYS A 19 1.78 10.80 2.73
N GLU A 20 1.63 9.81 1.85
CA GLU A 20 0.31 9.34 1.42
C GLU A 20 -0.43 8.63 2.56
N ALA A 21 0.26 7.80 3.35
CA ALA A 21 -0.34 7.14 4.51
C ALA A 21 -0.88 8.12 5.55
N LYS A 22 -0.16 9.23 5.79
CA LYS A 22 -0.62 10.32 6.66
C LYS A 22 -1.83 11.04 6.09
N ARG A 23 -1.91 11.17 4.76
CA ARG A 23 -3.03 11.82 4.07
C ARG A 23 -4.31 10.97 4.14
N ILE A 24 -4.21 9.65 3.94
CA ILE A 24 -5.38 8.75 3.92
C ILE A 24 -5.78 8.22 5.31
N GLY A 25 -4.82 8.20 6.25
CA GLY A 25 -4.96 7.74 7.62
C GLY A 25 -4.68 6.24 7.79
N TYR A 26 -4.03 5.87 8.90
CA TYR A 26 -3.81 4.46 9.26
C TYR A 26 -5.06 3.80 9.88
N PRO A 27 -5.24 2.47 9.74
CA PRO A 27 -4.37 1.55 9.02
C PRO A 27 -4.50 1.67 7.49
N VAL A 28 -3.40 1.39 6.79
CA VAL A 28 -3.31 1.38 5.33
C VAL A 28 -2.96 -0.02 4.85
N SER A 29 -3.29 -0.34 3.60
CA SER A 29 -2.88 -1.59 2.94
C SER A 29 -1.79 -1.28 1.91
N ILE A 30 -0.75 -2.12 1.84
CA ILE A 30 0.30 -2.02 0.82
C ILE A 30 0.41 -3.32 -0.01
N SER A 31 0.78 -3.21 -1.28
CA SER A 31 1.08 -4.37 -2.15
C SER A 31 2.11 -4.04 -3.22
N SER A 32 2.91 -5.03 -3.64
CA SER A 32 3.75 -4.89 -4.84
C SER A 32 2.83 -4.97 -6.06
N ALA A 33 2.65 -3.84 -6.74
CA ALA A 33 1.90 -3.84 -7.98
C ALA A 33 2.66 -4.67 -9.02
N PHE A 34 1.96 -5.41 -9.88
CA PHE A 34 2.49 -6.05 -11.11
C PHE A 34 3.06 -7.49 -11.05
N GLY A 35 3.00 -8.20 -9.94
CA GLY A 35 3.38 -9.63 -9.88
C GLY A 35 2.21 -10.56 -9.58
N LEU A 36 1.31 -10.80 -10.54
CA LEU A 36 0.34 -11.91 -10.49
C LEU A 36 -0.38 -12.13 -9.13
N GLY A 37 -1.29 -11.21 -8.76
CA GLY A 37 -2.28 -11.43 -7.70
C GLY A 37 -2.30 -10.34 -6.62
N TRP A 38 -3.50 -9.88 -6.26
CA TRP A 38 -3.73 -8.96 -5.12
C TRP A 38 -3.55 -9.65 -3.75
N ASP A 39 -3.08 -10.89 -3.73
CA ASP A 39 -3.11 -11.77 -2.56
C ASP A 39 -2.04 -11.42 -1.52
N ASN A 40 -0.96 -10.73 -1.90
CA ASN A 40 0.10 -10.28 -0.99
C ASN A 40 -0.10 -8.82 -0.53
N THR A 41 -1.29 -8.50 -0.04
CA THR A 41 -1.54 -7.21 0.62
C THR A 41 -1.17 -7.28 2.11
N LEU A 42 -0.48 -6.26 2.62
CA LEU A 42 -0.14 -6.13 4.04
C LEU A 42 -0.88 -4.95 4.65
N VAL A 43 -1.57 -5.19 5.77
CA VAL A 43 -2.18 -4.12 6.56
C VAL A 43 -1.15 -3.56 7.54
N VAL A 44 -0.87 -2.27 7.39
CA VAL A 44 0.11 -1.51 8.14
C VAL A 44 -0.59 -0.54 9.08
N LYS A 45 -0.27 -0.59 10.38
CA LYS A 45 -1.04 0.12 11.41
C LYS A 45 -0.47 1.49 11.80
N ASN A 46 0.78 1.77 11.46
CA ASN A 46 1.47 3.01 11.84
C ASN A 46 2.69 3.28 10.94
N GLU A 47 3.29 4.47 11.08
CA GLU A 47 4.47 4.88 10.31
C GLU A 47 5.67 3.94 10.50
N ARG A 48 5.91 3.46 11.72
CA ARG A 48 7.05 2.57 12.01
C ARG A 48 6.94 1.27 11.23
N GLU A 49 5.77 0.64 11.26
CA GLU A 49 5.47 -0.55 10.47
C GLU A 49 5.57 -0.25 8.97
N LEU A 50 5.06 0.90 8.52
CA LEU A 50 5.11 1.28 7.10
C LEU A 50 6.54 1.32 6.58
N ARG A 51 7.44 1.98 7.30
CA ARG A 51 8.85 2.08 6.90
C ARG A 51 9.55 0.72 6.79
N ILE A 52 9.16 -0.23 7.64
CA ILE A 52 9.72 -1.59 7.63
C ILE A 52 9.16 -2.40 6.46
N TYR A 53 7.83 -2.51 6.38
CA TYR A 53 7.18 -3.37 5.40
C TYR A 53 7.29 -2.81 3.98
N PHE A 54 7.22 -1.49 3.81
CA PHE A 54 7.39 -0.86 2.50
C PHE A 54 8.73 -1.22 1.86
N ASN A 55 9.83 -1.17 2.62
CA ASN A 55 11.15 -1.54 2.11
C ASN A 55 11.25 -3.02 1.73
N GLN A 56 10.53 -3.89 2.43
CA GLN A 56 10.47 -5.32 2.09
C GLN A 56 9.67 -5.52 0.80
N THR A 57 8.47 -4.95 0.72
CA THR A 57 7.60 -5.00 -0.47
C THR A 57 8.26 -4.37 -1.70
N LEU A 58 9.02 -3.28 -1.53
CA LEU A 58 9.74 -2.63 -2.64
C LEU A 58 10.84 -3.52 -3.21
N LYS A 59 11.56 -4.28 -2.36
CA LYS A 59 12.58 -5.25 -2.80
C LYS A 59 11.98 -6.44 -3.54
N GLU A 60 10.75 -6.81 -3.20
CA GLU A 60 10.00 -7.89 -3.86
C GLU A 60 9.34 -7.43 -5.17
N SER A 61 9.18 -6.12 -5.35
CA SER A 61 8.55 -5.52 -6.54
C SER A 61 9.49 -5.58 -7.75
N PRO A 62 9.13 -6.30 -8.84
CA PRO A 62 9.96 -6.36 -10.05
C PRO A 62 10.13 -5.01 -10.76
N VAL A 63 9.20 -4.08 -10.51
CA VAL A 63 9.17 -2.75 -11.13
C VAL A 63 9.63 -1.63 -10.18
N GLY A 64 9.92 -1.96 -8.91
CA GLY A 64 10.33 -0.97 -7.91
C GLY A 64 9.20 -0.02 -7.50
N GLU A 65 7.95 -0.50 -7.54
CA GLU A 65 6.76 0.26 -7.16
C GLU A 65 5.89 -0.51 -6.16
N VAL A 66 5.24 0.24 -5.27
CA VAL A 66 4.35 -0.30 -4.24
C VAL A 66 3.06 0.51 -4.23
N GLY A 67 1.92 -0.19 -4.28
CA GLY A 67 0.62 0.41 -4.08
C GLY A 67 0.35 0.63 -2.60
N ILE A 68 -0.22 1.78 -2.24
CA ILE A 68 -0.75 2.09 -0.92
C ILE A 68 -2.23 2.47 -1.06
N MET A 69 -3.07 1.91 -0.21
CA MET A 69 -4.52 2.16 -0.24
C MET A 69 -5.14 2.18 1.14
N LYS A 70 -6.32 2.79 1.24
CA LYS A 70 -7.09 2.80 2.48
C LYS A 70 -7.67 1.41 2.76
N VAL A 71 -7.59 0.96 4.00
CA VAL A 71 -8.28 -0.27 4.41
C VAL A 71 -9.78 0.01 4.45
N HIS A 72 -10.52 -0.52 3.48
CA HIS A 72 -11.98 -0.55 3.55
C HIS A 72 -12.38 -1.65 4.54
N ARG A 73 -12.76 -1.25 5.76
CA ARG A 73 -13.50 -2.16 6.64
C ARG A 73 -14.82 -2.47 5.96
N HIS A 74 -15.00 -3.70 5.49
CA HIS A 74 -16.32 -4.21 5.17
C HIS A 74 -17.06 -4.36 6.50
N THR A 75 -17.76 -3.31 6.95
CA THR A 75 -18.74 -3.43 8.01
C THR A 75 -19.92 -4.21 7.43
N GLY A 76 -19.88 -5.52 7.59
CA GLY A 76 -21.06 -6.36 7.43
C GLY A 76 -22.08 -5.97 8.48
N VAL A 77 -23.09 -5.23 8.06
CA VAL A 77 -24.45 -5.31 8.61
C VAL A 77 -25.30 -6.04 7.60
#